data_AF-A0A661KZX8-F1
#
_entry.id   AF-A0A661KZX8-F1
#
_cell.length_a   1.000
_cell.length_b   1.000
_cell.length_c   1.000
_cell.angle_alpha   90.00
_cell.angle_beta   90.00
_cell.angle_gamma   90.00
#
_symmetry.space_group_name_H-M   'P 1'
#
loop_
_entity.id
_entity.type
_entity.pdbx_description
1 polymer ?
#
loop_
_entity_poly.entity_id
_entity_poly.type
_entity_poly.pdbx_seq_one_letter_code
_entity_poly.pdbx_strand_id
1 'polypeptide(L)' 'MNILIVENDIAIGSIPMELIERWGYNIANARTCKDALKKVKQKRFDLILLD' A
#
# COMPACT_ATOMS: atom_id res chain seq x y z
N MET A 1 2.12 -4.19 -11.50
CA MET A 1 2.80 -4.43 -10.20
C MET A 1 1.77 -4.29 -9.09
N ASN A 2 1.91 -5.08 -8.02
CA ASN A 2 1.10 -4.98 -6.81
C ASN A 2 1.93 -4.30 -5.72
N ILE A 3 1.50 -3.12 -5.29
CA ILE A 3 2.20 -2.29 -4.32
C ILE A 3 1.38 -2.22 -3.02
N LEU A 4 2.05 -2.35 -1.86
CA LEU A 4 1.47 -2.11 -0.54
C LEU A 4 2.00 -0.80 0.01
N ILE A 5 1.12 0.11 0.40
CA ILE A 5 1.47 1.26 1.23
C ILE A 5 1.05 0.96 2.66
N VAL A 6 1.93 1.22 3.62
CA VAL A 6 1.64 1.16 5.05
C VAL A 6 1.68 2.59 5.57
N GLU A 7 0.50 3.18 5.75
CA GLU A 7 0.32 4.58 6.12
C GLU A 7 -0.99 4.72 6.91
N ASN A 8 -0.91 5.28 8.12
CA ASN A 8 -2.07 5.44 9.00
C ASN A 8 -2.85 6.74 8.74
N ASP A 9 -2.23 7.76 8.16
CA ASP A 9 -2.88 9.01 7.76
C ASP A 9 -3.49 8.90 6.35
N ILE A 10 -4.81 9.06 6.29
CA ILE A 10 -5.57 8.94 5.04
C ILE A 10 -5.18 10.04 4.05
N ALA A 11 -4.94 11.25 4.53
CA ALA A 11 -4.58 12.39 3.69
C ALA A 11 -3.20 12.18 3.08
N ILE A 12 -2.22 11.80 3.88
CA ILE A 12 -0.85 11.53 3.41
C ILE A 12 -0.85 10.35 2.43
N GLY A 13 -1.53 9.25 2.76
CA GLY A 13 -1.56 8.05 1.93
C GLY A 13 -2.29 8.23 0.60
N SER A 14 -3.18 9.21 0.46
CA SER A 14 -3.96 9.44 -0.77
C SER A 14 -3.11 9.85 -1.96
N ILE A 15 -2.06 10.66 -1.74
CA ILE A 15 -1.19 11.18 -2.80
C ILE A 15 -0.42 10.04 -3.51
N PRO A 16 0.33 9.17 -2.81
CA PRO A 16 1.03 8.07 -3.47
C PRO A 16 0.06 7.04 -4.03
N MET A 17 -1.12 6.83 -3.43
CA MET A 17 -2.15 5.95 -3.98
C MET A 17 -2.62 6.41 -5.36
N GLU A 18 -3.02 7.67 -5.50
CA GLU A 18 -3.49 8.22 -6.78
C GLU A 18 -2.38 8.17 -7.85
N LEU A 19 -1.15 8.52 -7.48
CA LEU A 19 -0.02 8.51 -8.43
C LEU A 19 0.28 7.10 -8.96
N ILE A 20 0.29 6.10 -8.07
CA ILE A 20 0.57 4.71 -8.40
C ILE A 20 -0.55 4.10 -9.26
N GLU A 21 -1.81 4.43 -8.98
CA GLU A 21 -2.94 4.02 -9.81
C GLU A 21 -2.86 4.67 -11.21
N ARG A 22 -2.50 5.97 -11.29
CA ARG A 22 -2.27 6.67 -12.57
C ARG A 22 -1.14 6.07 -13.40
N TRP A 23 -0.16 5.43 -12.77
CA TRP A 23 0.89 4.68 -13.46
C TRP A 23 0.45 3.28 -13.94
N GLY A 24 -0.78 2.87 -13.65
CA GLY A 24 -1.33 1.57 -14.07
C GLY A 24 -0.95 0.42 -13.14
N TYR A 25 -0.58 0.70 -11.89
CA TYR A 25 -0.26 -0.31 -10.90
C TYR A 25 -1.41 -0.56 -9.93
N ASN A 26 -1.47 -1.78 -9.40
CA ASN A 26 -2.44 -2.15 -8.37
C ASN A 26 -1.90 -1.74 -7.01
N ILE A 27 -2.70 -1.05 -6.23
CA ILE A 27 -2.32 -0.61 -4.89
C ILE A 27 -3.22 -1.19 -3.81
N ALA A 28 -2.64 -1.45 -2.64
CA ALA A 28 -3.35 -1.70 -1.40
C ALA A 28 -2.76 -0.81 -0.30
N ASN A 29 -3.61 -0.37 0.63
CA ASN A 29 -3.20 0.39 1.80
C ASN A 29 -3.40 -0.45 3.07
N ALA A 30 -2.43 -0.48 3.99
CA ALA A 30 -2.59 -0.93 5.35
C ALA A 30 -2.37 0.22 6.34
N ARG A 31 -3.31 0.40 7.28
CA ARG A 31 -3.22 1.49 8.29
C ARG A 31 -2.52 1.09 9.59
N THR A 32 -2.12 -0.17 9.70
CA THR A 32 -1.43 -0.70 10.88
C THR A 32 -0.45 -1.80 10.47
N CYS A 33 0.59 -2.03 11.28
CA CYS A 33 1.52 -3.14 11.07
C CYS A 33 0.81 -4.50 11.03
N LYS A 34 -0.25 -4.67 11.83
CA LYS A 34 -1.03 -5.91 11.87
C LYS A 34 -1.78 -6.16 10.55
N ASP A 35 -2.37 -5.12 9.97
CA ASP A 35 -3.04 -5.21 8.67
C ASP A 35 -2.02 -5.45 7.54
N ALA A 36 -0.87 -4.77 7.58
CA ALA A 36 0.21 -5.00 6.63
C ALA A 36 0.69 -6.46 6.66
N LEU A 37 0.96 -6.99 7.86
CA LEU A 37 1.36 -8.38 8.07
C LEU A 37 0.30 -9.39 7.59
N LYS A 38 -0.98 -9.08 7.77
CA LYS A 38 -2.06 -9.93 7.24
C LYS A 38 -2.03 -9.96 5.71
N LYS A 39 -1.85 -8.81 5.06
CA LYS A 39 -1.85 -8.69 3.59
C LYS A 39 -0.66 -9.39 2.94
N VAL A 40 0.55 -9.19 3.46
CA VAL A 40 1.76 -9.82 2.90
C VAL A 40 1.77 -11.34 3.06
N LYS A 41 1.04 -11.89 4.06
CA LYS A 41 0.84 -13.33 4.22
C LYS A 41 -0.17 -13.91 3.24
N GLN A 42 -1.10 -13.11 2.73
CA GLN A 42 -2.17 -13.55 1.82
C GLN A 42 -1.78 -13.42 0.35
N LYS A 43 -0.99 -12.41 0.00
CA LYS A 43 -0.50 -12.21 -1.37
C LYS A 43 0.91 -11.63 -1.38
N ARG A 44 1.64 -11.93 -2.45
CA ARG A 44 2.94 -11.31 -2.71
C ARG A 44 2.75 -9.88 -3.23
N PHE A 45 3.59 -8.97 -2.76
CA PHE A 45 3.72 -7.62 -3.28
C PHE A 45 5.09 -7.46 -3.93
N ASP A 46 5.16 -6.64 -4.98
CA ASP A 46 6.40 -6.34 -5.70
C ASP A 46 7.20 -5.24 -5.00
N LEU A 47 6.49 -4.35 -4.29
CA LEU A 47 7.04 -3.23 -3.52
C LEU A 47 6.16 -2.96 -2.30
N ILE A 48 6.79 -2.66 -1.16
CA ILE A 48 6.14 -2.21 0.05
C ILE A 48 6.75 -0.85 0.43
N LEU A 49 5.90 0.17 0.57
CA LEU A 49 6.26 1.49 1.07
C LEU A 49 5.79 1.59 2.52
N LEU A 50 6.70 1.95 3.43
CA LEU A 50 6.48 2.08 4.87
C LEU A 50 6.76 3.53 5.27
N ASP A 51 5.87 4.12 6.08
CA ASP A 51 6.15 5.28 6.94
C ASP A 51 6.67 4.82 8.32
#